data_AF-A0A7K8JGF5-F1
#
_entry.id   AF-A0A7K8JGF5-F1
#
_cell.length_a   1.000
_cell.length_b   1.000
_cell.length_c   1.000
_cell.angle_alpha   90.00
_cell.angle_beta   90.00
_cell.angle_gamma   90.00
#
_symmetry.space_group_name_H-M   'P 1'
#
loop_
_entity.id
_entity.type
_entity.pdbx_description
1 polymer ?
#
loop_
_entity_poly.entity_id
_entity_poly.type
_entity_poly.pdbx_seq_one_letter_code
_entity_poly.pdbx_strand_id
1 'polypeptide(L)'
;QMRQVKNIAVHPHLDMLSYDSHTALMQLGVLLECNTAAGPVCLPNSTEISFSSLCTVSGWGIIEEDGSRARQLQQAQVPVLENEICERNYYFSHRGGVTAGILCAGFVSVGGQDS
;
A
#
# COMPACT_ATOMS: atom_id res chain seq x y z
N GLN A 1 -1.23 21.56 -1.05
CA GLN A 1 -1.29 22.30 0.24
C GLN A 1 -0.23 21.70 1.17
N MET A 2 0.78 22.45 1.62
CA MET A 2 1.78 21.95 2.58
C MET A 2 1.22 22.09 4.02
N ARG A 3 1.45 21.08 4.87
CA ARG A 3 0.98 21.05 6.26
C ARG A 3 2.06 20.49 7.18
N GLN A 4 2.15 21.05 8.38
CA GLN A 4 2.99 20.50 9.44
C GLN A 4 2.30 19.31 10.09
N VAL A 5 3.08 18.28 10.39
CA VAL A 5 2.62 17.13 11.18
C VAL A 5 2.67 17.51 12.65
N LYS A 6 1.54 17.40 13.33
CA LYS A 6 1.41 17.69 14.77
C LYS A 6 1.78 16.47 15.61
N ASN A 7 1.36 15.29 15.17
CA ASN A 7 1.60 14.04 15.87
C ASN A 7 1.65 12.86 14.89
N ILE A 8 2.39 11.82 15.27
CA ILE A 8 2.47 10.54 14.55
C ILE A 8 2.11 9.45 15.55
N ALA A 9 1.04 8.71 15.27
CA ALA A 9 0.63 7.55 16.05
C ALA A 9 0.93 6.29 15.25
N VAL A 10 1.98 5.57 15.63
CA VAL A 10 2.34 4.27 15.04
C VAL A 10 1.46 3.17 15.63
N HIS A 11 1.09 2.18 14.84
CA HIS A 11 0.30 1.05 15.35
C HIS A 11 1.02 0.37 16.53
N PRO A 12 0.33 0.13 17.67
CA PRO A 12 0.97 -0.33 18.91
C PRO A 12 1.58 -1.74 18.81
N HIS A 13 1.08 -2.56 17.87
CA HIS A 13 1.56 -3.92 17.62
C HIS A 13 2.44 -4.03 16.36
N LEU A 14 3.02 -2.92 15.91
CA LEU A 14 3.97 -2.93 14.80
C LEU A 14 5.07 -3.98 15.04
N ASP A 15 5.18 -4.94 14.13
CA ASP A 15 6.27 -5.92 14.12
C ASP A 15 7.13 -5.74 12.87
N MET A 16 8.33 -5.20 13.08
CA MET A 16 9.30 -4.94 12.02
C MET A 16 9.87 -6.21 11.38
N LEU A 17 9.75 -7.37 12.04
CA LEU A 17 10.29 -8.65 11.53
C LEU A 17 9.29 -9.38 10.64
N SER A 18 8.04 -9.48 11.08
CA SER A 18 6.98 -10.15 10.29
C SER A 18 6.33 -9.25 9.25
N TYR A 19 6.61 -7.95 9.34
CA TYR A 19 5.90 -6.90 8.65
C TYR A 19 4.42 -6.74 9.02
N ASP A 20 3.96 -7.39 10.08
CA ASP A 20 2.59 -7.28 10.52
C ASP A 20 2.30 -5.90 11.15
N SER A 21 1.06 -5.44 11.00
CA SER A 21 0.59 -4.18 11.55
C SER A 21 1.42 -2.93 11.14
N HIS A 22 2.02 -2.94 9.95
CA HIS A 22 2.75 -1.81 9.39
C HIS A 22 1.84 -0.66 8.96
N THR A 23 1.32 0.10 9.92
CA THR A 23 0.49 1.30 9.66
C THR A 23 0.74 2.38 10.71
N ALA A 24 0.58 3.64 10.31
CA ALA A 24 0.64 4.79 11.20
C ALA A 24 -0.35 5.86 10.77
N LEU A 25 -0.82 6.66 11.74
CA LEU A 25 -1.66 7.83 11.50
C LEU A 25 -0.84 9.10 11.69
N MET A 26 -0.93 10.02 10.74
CA MET A 26 -0.34 11.35 10.83
C MET A 26 -1.43 12.39 11.08
N GLN A 27 -1.39 13.04 12.24
CA GLN A 27 -2.31 14.12 12.55
C GLN A 27 -1.73 15.44 12.04
N LEU A 28 -2.46 16.12 11.17
CA LEU A 28 -2.08 17.45 10.68
C LEU A 28 -2.32 18.51 11.75
N GLY A 29 -1.42 19.50 11.85
CA GLY A 29 -1.61 20.64 12.75
C GLY A 29 -2.75 21.56 12.35
N VAL A 30 -3.03 21.64 11.05
CA VAL A 30 -4.15 22.38 10.46
C VAL A 30 -4.81 21.48 9.43
N LEU A 31 -6.14 21.48 9.39
CA LEU A 31 -6.92 20.69 8.44
C LEU A 31 -6.57 21.06 6.97
N LEU A 32 -6.75 20.10 6.07
CA LEU A 32 -6.70 20.34 4.63
C LEU A 32 -7.99 21.00 4.18
N GLU A 33 -7.89 21.92 3.22
CA GLU A 33 -9.05 22.44 2.53
C GLU A 33 -9.44 21.45 1.43
N CYS A 34 -10.61 20.81 1.58
CA CYS A 34 -11.10 19.87 0.58
C CYS A 34 -11.54 20.61 -0.68
N ASN A 35 -11.12 20.12 -1.84
CA ASN A 35 -11.48 20.65 -3.15
C ASN A 35 -11.43 19.53 -4.22
N THR A 36 -11.48 19.89 -5.49
CA THR A 36 -11.46 18.91 -6.60
C THR A 36 -10.17 18.11 -6.71
N ALA A 37 -9.06 18.58 -6.12
CA ALA A 37 -7.75 17.94 -6.16
C ALA A 37 -7.31 17.34 -4.82
N ALA A 38 -8.02 17.62 -3.72
CA ALA A 38 -7.66 17.16 -2.38
C ALA A 38 -8.91 16.77 -1.59
N GLY A 39 -8.96 15.51 -1.14
CA GLY A 39 -10.03 14.99 -0.31
C GLY A 39 -9.63 13.68 0.37
N PRO A 40 -10.37 13.25 1.41
CA PRO A 40 -10.11 11.99 2.08
C PRO A 40 -10.50 10.79 1.21
N VAL A 41 -9.86 9.65 1.46
CA VAL A 41 -10.31 8.34 0.97
C VAL A 41 -11.29 7.72 1.98
N CYS A 42 -12.19 6.86 1.50
CA CYS A 42 -13.09 6.09 2.35
C CYS A 42 -12.31 5.03 3.14
N LEU A 43 -12.74 4.79 4.38
CA LEU A 43 -12.36 3.58 5.10
C LEU A 43 -13.27 2.41 4.67
N PRO A 44 -12.75 1.18 4.63
CA PRO A 44 -13.57 0.02 4.30
C PRO A 44 -14.58 -0.27 5.42
N ASN A 45 -15.79 -0.70 5.04
CA ASN A 45 -16.84 -1.08 5.98
C ASN A 45 -16.79 -2.57 6.39
N SER A 46 -15.99 -3.36 5.66
CA SER A 46 -15.82 -4.79 5.87
C SER A 46 -14.36 -5.17 5.59
N THR A 47 -13.90 -6.25 6.22
CA THR A 47 -12.60 -6.88 5.96
C THR A 47 -12.69 -7.95 4.87
N GLU A 48 -13.87 -8.18 4.29
CA GLU A 48 -14.04 -9.10 3.17
C GLU A 48 -13.43 -8.51 1.90
N ILE A 49 -12.56 -9.29 1.26
CA ILE A 49 -11.83 -8.87 0.06
C ILE A 49 -12.19 -9.83 -1.07
N SER A 50 -12.56 -9.26 -2.21
CA SER A 50 -12.80 -10.04 -3.42
C SER A 50 -11.47 -10.31 -4.13
N PHE A 51 -10.97 -11.54 -4.04
CA PHE A 51 -9.80 -11.96 -4.81
C PHE A 51 -10.06 -11.81 -6.31
N SER A 52 -9.00 -11.59 -7.10
CA SER A 52 -9.06 -11.26 -8.54
C SER A 52 -9.71 -9.92 -8.93
N SER A 53 -10.26 -9.18 -7.96
CA SER A 53 -10.68 -7.80 -8.22
C SER A 53 -9.47 -6.92 -8.50
N LEU A 54 -9.63 -5.96 -9.43
CA LEU A 54 -8.59 -4.98 -9.71
C LEU A 54 -8.61 -3.88 -8.65
N CYS A 55 -7.45 -3.63 -8.05
CA CYS A 55 -7.22 -2.50 -7.16
C CYS A 55 -6.27 -1.51 -7.84
N THR A 56 -6.35 -0.25 -7.39
CA THR A 56 -5.54 0.84 -7.91
C THR A 56 -4.44 1.17 -6.92
N VAL A 57 -3.19 1.22 -7.40
CA VAL A 57 -2.05 1.77 -6.66
C VAL A 57 -1.56 3.01 -7.39
N SER A 58 -1.22 4.06 -6.66
CA SER A 58 -0.70 5.30 -7.24
C SER A 58 0.49 5.83 -6.43
N GLY A 59 1.42 6.52 -7.11
CA GLY A 59 2.61 7.06 -6.46
C GLY A 59 3.60 7.72 -7.40
N TRP A 60 4.69 8.25 -6.83
CA TRP A 60 5.82 8.88 -7.54
C TRP A 60 7.08 8.03 -7.45
N GLY A 61 6.92 6.70 -7.45
CA GLY A 61 8.02 5.74 -7.38
C GLY A 61 8.98 5.84 -8.57
N ILE A 62 10.00 4.99 -8.55
CA ILE A 62 10.88 4.76 -9.70
C ILE A 62 10.08 3.90 -10.70
N ILE A 63 10.11 4.26 -11.99
CA ILE A 63 9.31 3.61 -13.04
C ILE A 63 10.14 2.80 -14.04
N GLU A 64 11.47 2.93 -13.97
CA GLU A 64 12.44 2.27 -14.84
C GLU A 64 13.59 1.77 -13.97
N GLU A 65 14.17 0.61 -14.30
CA GLU A 65 15.36 0.09 -13.63
C GLU A 65 16.48 1.14 -13.64
N ASP A 66 17.09 1.41 -12.48
CA ASP A 66 18.07 2.50 -12.25
C ASP A 66 17.59 3.92 -12.60
N GLY A 67 16.27 4.12 -12.75
CA GLY A 67 15.65 5.40 -13.06
C GLY A 67 15.52 6.34 -11.87
N SER A 68 15.15 7.60 -12.17
CA SER A 68 14.78 8.58 -11.14
C SER A 68 13.29 8.50 -10.79
N ARG A 69 12.91 9.03 -9.62
CA ARG A 69 11.50 9.13 -9.21
C ARG A 69 10.67 9.88 -10.26
N ALA A 70 9.46 9.39 -10.53
CA ALA A 70 8.55 10.02 -11.47
C ALA A 70 8.22 11.46 -11.07
N ARG A 71 8.22 12.38 -12.04
CA ARG A 71 7.81 13.79 -11.82
C ARG A 71 6.30 13.98 -11.78
N GLN A 72 5.57 13.07 -12.42
CA GLN A 72 4.11 13.06 -12.45
C GLN A 72 3.60 11.87 -11.66
N LEU A 73 2.41 12.00 -11.06
CA LEU A 73 1.76 10.91 -10.35
C LEU A 73 1.50 9.76 -11.33
N GLN A 74 1.94 8.56 -10.98
CA GLN A 74 1.68 7.34 -11.73
C GLN A 74 0.54 6.56 -11.08
N GLN A 75 -0.10 5.72 -11.87
CA GLN A 75 -1.16 4.82 -11.41
C GLN A 75 -1.06 3.48 -12.15
N ALA A 76 -1.28 2.40 -11.42
CA ALA A 76 -1.34 1.05 -11.93
C ALA A 76 -2.61 0.35 -11.42
N GLN A 77 -3.20 -0.51 -12.25
CA GLN A 77 -4.23 -1.46 -11.83
C GLN A 77 -3.61 -2.84 -11.68
N VAL A 78 -3.78 -3.44 -10.50
CA VAL A 78 -3.22 -4.75 -10.15
C VAL A 78 -4.29 -5.62 -9.53
N PRO A 79 -4.32 -6.94 -9.82
CA PRO A 79 -5.30 -7.84 -9.23
C PRO A 79 -4.93 -8.14 -7.78
N VAL A 80 -5.95 -8.23 -6.92
CA VAL A 80 -5.78 -8.77 -5.57
C VAL A 80 -5.49 -10.28 -5.67
N LEU A 81 -4.43 -10.71 -4.99
CA LEU A 81 -3.98 -12.09 -4.96
C LEU A 81 -4.50 -12.82 -3.73
N GLU A 82 -4.75 -14.12 -3.89
CA GLU A 82 -4.96 -15.02 -2.76
C GLU A 82 -3.68 -15.12 -1.93
N ASN A 83 -3.83 -15.18 -0.60
CA ASN A 83 -2.69 -15.19 0.31
C ASN A 83 -1.82 -16.42 0.08
N GLU A 84 -2.39 -17.57 -0.27
CA GLU A 84 -1.66 -18.81 -0.59
C GLU A 84 -0.79 -18.66 -1.84
N ILE A 85 -1.28 -17.92 -2.84
CA ILE A 85 -0.53 -17.60 -4.05
C ILE A 85 0.60 -16.63 -3.70
N CYS A 86 0.32 -15.61 -2.91
CA CYS A 86 1.32 -14.64 -2.48
C CYS A 86 2.45 -15.28 -1.65
N GLU A 87 2.07 -16.11 -0.68
CA GLU A 87 2.98 -16.84 0.20
C GLU A 87 3.97 -17.68 -0.62
N ARG A 88 3.45 -18.46 -1.57
CA ARG A 88 4.28 -19.35 -2.40
C ARG A 88 5.24 -18.60 -3.31
N ASN A 89 4.82 -17.48 -3.89
CA ASN A 89 5.60 -16.79 -4.94
C ASN A 89 6.51 -15.68 -4.40
N TYR A 90 6.14 -14.98 -3.33
CA TYR A 90 6.85 -13.80 -2.85
C TYR A 90 7.36 -13.91 -1.41
N TYR A 91 6.66 -14.66 -0.55
CA TYR A 91 6.97 -14.72 0.89
C TYR A 91 7.58 -16.05 1.36
N PHE A 92 7.89 -16.98 0.44
CA PHE A 92 8.40 -18.32 0.79
C PHE A 92 9.65 -18.34 1.69
N SER A 93 10.42 -17.24 1.70
CA SER A 93 11.63 -17.05 2.53
C SER A 93 11.47 -15.99 3.62
N HIS A 94 10.31 -15.31 3.70
CA HIS A 94 10.02 -14.32 4.73
C HIS A 94 9.59 -15.00 6.03
N ARG A 95 10.26 -14.67 7.13
CA ARG A 95 10.02 -15.31 8.45
C ARG A 95 8.63 -15.08 9.03
N GLY A 96 7.93 -14.03 8.58
CA GLY A 96 6.58 -13.69 9.04
C GLY A 96 5.45 -14.31 8.22
N GLY A 97 5.72 -14.76 7.00
CA GLY A 97 4.70 -15.12 6.02
C GLY A 97 3.69 -13.99 5.76
N VAL A 98 2.64 -14.32 5.00
CA VAL A 98 1.47 -13.48 4.78
C VAL A 98 0.46 -13.73 5.91
N THR A 99 0.36 -12.78 6.84
CA THR A 99 -0.59 -12.82 7.96
C THR A 99 -1.99 -12.37 7.53
N ALA A 100 -3.00 -12.58 8.38
CA ALA A 100 -4.37 -12.08 8.11
C ALA A 100 -4.47 -10.54 8.05
N GLY A 101 -3.46 -9.82 8.54
CA GLY A 101 -3.33 -8.36 8.45
C GLY A 101 -2.70 -7.87 7.14
N ILE A 102 -2.25 -8.78 6.27
CA ILE A 102 -1.55 -8.45 5.03
C ILE A 102 -2.41 -8.86 3.83
N LEU A 103 -2.49 -7.94 2.85
CA LEU A 103 -3.11 -8.19 1.55
C LEU A 103 -2.04 -8.10 0.46
N CYS A 104 -2.08 -9.02 -0.49
CA CYS A 104 -1.21 -8.98 -1.66
C CYS A 104 -1.98 -8.57 -2.91
N ALA A 105 -1.31 -7.82 -3.78
CA ALA A 105 -1.81 -7.49 -5.11
C ALA A 105 -0.64 -7.37 -6.08
N GLY A 106 -0.84 -7.81 -7.32
CA GLY A 106 0.23 -7.85 -8.32
C GLY A 106 0.07 -8.98 -9.32
N PHE A 107 0.98 -9.06 -10.29
CA PHE A 107 0.96 -10.11 -11.31
C PHE A 107 2.06 -11.15 -11.04
N VAL A 108 1.65 -12.38 -10.71
CA VAL A 108 2.55 -13.49 -10.32
C VAL A 108 3.61 -13.82 -11.38
N SER A 109 3.34 -13.56 -12.67
CA SER A 109 4.17 -14.00 -13.79
C SER A 109 4.60 -12.87 -14.74
N VAL A 110 4.13 -11.64 -14.52
CA VAL A 110 4.44 -10.49 -15.38
C VAL A 110 5.11 -9.44 -14.50
N GLY A 111 6.44 -9.45 -14.49
CA GLY A 111 7.21 -8.32 -13.95
C GLY A 111 7.03 -7.07 -14.81
N GLY A 112 7.38 -5.91 -14.26
CA GLY A 112 7.45 -4.64 -14.98
C GLY A 112 6.35 -3.62 -14.68
N GLN A 113 5.30 -3.99 -13.91
CA GLN A 113 4.26 -3.04 -13.49
C GLN A 113 4.33 -2.67 -11.99
N ASP A 114 4.84 -3.58 -11.15
CA ASP A 114 4.97 -3.44 -9.70
C ASP A 114 6.34 -3.91 -9.14
N SER A 115 7.27 -4.26 -10.02
CA SER A 115 8.58 -4.86 -9.70
C SER A 115 9.72 -3.85 -9.66
#